data_AF-A0A223B179-F1
#
_entry.id   AF-A0A223B179-F1
#
_cell.length_a   1.000
_cell.length_b   1.000
_cell.length_c   1.000
_cell.angle_alpha   90.00
_cell.angle_beta   90.00
_cell.angle_gamma   90.00
#
_symmetry.space_group_name_H-M   'P 1'
#
loop_
_entity.id
_entity.type
_entity.pdbx_description
1 polymer ?
#
loop_
_entity_poly.entity_id
_entity_poly.type
_entity_poly.pdbx_seq_one_letter_code
_entity_poly.pdbx_strand_id
1 'polypeptide(L)' 'MPFGGVGHSGMGAYHGKYSFETFSHRKSIVKGNPLIDFPFRYAPFDDKKIKLLRRIYDKKYF' A
#
# COMPACT_ATOMS: atom_id res chain seq x y z
N MET A 1 -18.88 9.57 14.55
CA MET A 1 -18.97 10.45 13.36
C MET A 1 -17.77 11.39 13.37
N PRO A 2 -16.99 11.50 12.27
CA PRO A 2 -15.91 12.49 12.17
C PRO A 2 -16.49 13.91 12.08
N PHE A 3 -15.97 14.85 12.87
CA PHE A 3 -16.31 16.27 12.78
C PHE A 3 -15.13 17.03 12.18
N GLY A 4 -15.38 17.78 11.10
CA GLY A 4 -14.34 18.48 10.34
C GLY A 4 -14.93 19.31 9.20
N GLY A 5 -14.21 20.36 8.80
CA GLY A 5 -14.58 21.23 7.69
C GLY A 5 -14.06 20.72 6.34
N VAL A 6 -14.53 21.33 5.25
CA VAL A 6 -14.05 21.13 3.88
C VAL A 6 -13.90 22.49 3.16
N GLY A 7 -12.82 22.67 2.40
CA GLY A 7 -12.57 23.90 1.63
C GLY A 7 -12.27 25.11 2.52
N HIS A 8 -13.02 26.21 2.36
CA HIS A 8 -12.83 27.42 3.20
C HIS A 8 -13.21 27.22 4.68
N SER A 9 -13.95 26.16 5.00
CA SER A 9 -14.35 25.85 6.39
C SER A 9 -13.33 25.02 7.18
N GLY A 10 -12.23 24.58 6.56
CA GLY A 10 -11.14 23.83 7.18
C GLY A 10 -10.81 22.51 6.46
N MET A 11 -9.85 21.75 7.02
CA MET A 11 -9.45 20.43 6.51
C MET A 11 -9.14 19.45 7.65
N GLY A 12 -9.30 18.17 7.37
CA GLY A 12 -9.14 17.10 8.36
C GLY A 12 -10.40 16.91 9.20
N ALA A 13 -10.40 15.87 10.02
CA ALA A 13 -11.50 15.55 10.90
C ALA A 13 -10.99 14.96 12.21
N TYR A 14 -11.75 15.16 13.27
CA TYR A 14 -11.47 14.62 14.60
C TYR A 14 -12.75 14.05 15.20
N HIS A 15 -12.72 13.69 16.49
CA HIS A 15 -13.75 13.02 17.28
C HIS A 15 -13.60 11.49 17.33
N GLY A 16 -13.53 10.95 18.55
CA GLY A 16 -13.28 9.54 18.81
C GLY A 16 -11.99 9.03 18.16
N LYS A 17 -12.09 7.95 17.38
CA LYS A 17 -10.97 7.33 16.66
C LYS A 17 -10.23 8.29 15.72
N TYR A 18 -10.95 9.24 15.11
CA TYR A 18 -10.36 10.19 14.16
C TYR A 18 -9.40 11.18 14.85
N SER A 19 -9.64 11.52 16.13
CA SER A 19 -8.67 12.33 16.89
C SER A 19 -7.35 11.59 17.07
N PHE A 20 -7.40 10.31 17.41
CA PHE A 20 -6.19 9.49 17.57
C PHE A 20 -5.44 9.37 16.24
N GLU A 21 -6.15 9.11 15.14
CA GLU A 21 -5.55 9.01 13.81
C GLU A 21 -4.94 10.33 13.32
N THR A 22 -5.57 11.47 13.61
CA THR A 22 -5.08 12.80 13.22
C THR A 22 -3.78 13.18 13.93
N PHE A 23 -3.58 12.73 15.18
CA PHE A 23 -2.35 13.00 15.95
C PHE A 23 -1.34 11.84 15.96
N SER A 24 -1.62 10.76 15.23
CA SER A 24 -0.73 9.59 15.16
C SER A 24 -0.18 9.38 13.76
N HIS A 25 1.11 9.08 13.66
CA HIS A 25 1.72 8.71 12.39
C HIS A 25 1.52 7.22 12.09
N ARG A 26 0.72 6.90 11.06
CA ARG A 26 0.53 5.52 10.60
C ARG A 26 1.77 5.02 9.85
N LYS A 27 2.68 4.38 10.58
CA LYS A 27 3.87 3.74 10.00
C LYS A 27 3.52 2.39 9.39
N SER A 28 3.69 2.27 8.07
CA SER A 28 3.56 0.99 7.37
C SER A 28 4.77 0.11 7.67
N ILE A 29 4.53 -1.15 8.06
CA ILE A 29 5.57 -2.15 8.34
C ILE A 29 5.24 -3.41 7.53
N VAL A 30 6.18 -3.86 6.71
CA VAL A 30 6.09 -5.13 5.97
C VAL A 30 6.91 -6.17 6.72
N LYS A 31 6.27 -7.26 7.14
CA LYS A 31 6.94 -8.43 7.73
C LYS A 31 6.95 -9.56 6.71
N GLY A 32 8.12 -9.85 6.14
CA GLY A 32 8.32 -10.98 5.24
C GLY A 32 8.85 -12.21 5.98
N ASN A 33 8.52 -13.40 5.49
CA ASN A 33 9.15 -14.64 5.95
C ASN A 33 10.47 -14.85 5.20
N PRO A 34 11.64 -14.95 5.87
CA PRO A 34 12.92 -15.18 5.19
C PRO A 34 13.01 -16.56 4.53
N LEU A 35 12.13 -17.51 4.87
CA LEU A 35 12.14 -18.87 4.32
C LEU A 35 11.45 -19.00 2.95
N ILE A 36 10.62 -18.01 2.58
CA ILE A 36 9.87 -18.05 1.31
C ILE A 36 10.47 -16.98 0.41
N ASP A 37 11.37 -17.41 -0.47
CA ASP A 37 12.00 -16.55 -1.44
C ASP A 37 11.58 -16.93 -2.87
N PHE A 38 11.35 -15.90 -3.69
CA PHE A 38 10.89 -16.07 -5.06
C PHE A 38 12.08 -15.96 -6.01
N PRO A 39 12.48 -17.05 -6.69
CA PRO A 39 13.69 -17.06 -7.52
C PRO A 39 13.61 -16.13 -8.74
N PHE A 40 12.41 -15.72 -9.16
CA PHE A 40 12.20 -14.74 -10.23
C PHE A 40 12.41 -13.28 -9.79
N ARG A 41 12.59 -13.02 -8.49
CA ARG A 41 12.91 -11.69 -7.94
C ARG A 41 14.34 -11.25 -8.28
N TYR A 42 15.24 -12.22 -8.49
CA TYR A 42 16.65 -11.96 -8.70
C TYR A 42 17.04 -12.04 -10.18
N ALA A 43 18.04 -11.24 -10.53
CA ALA A 43 18.67 -11.23 -11.84
C ALA A 43 19.40 -12.56 -12.13
N PRO A 44 19.60 -12.92 -13.41
CA PRO A 44 19.17 -12.22 -14.63
C PRO A 44 17.67 -12.40 -14.93
N PHE A 45 17.06 -11.35 -15.49
CA PHE A 45 15.66 -11.32 -15.89
C PHE A 45 15.52 -11.81 -17.34
N ASP A 46 15.24 -13.10 -17.50
CA ASP A 46 14.97 -13.73 -18.79
C ASP A 46 13.61 -13.29 -19.38
N ASP A 47 13.46 -13.33 -20.70
CA ASP A 47 12.24 -12.90 -21.41
C ASP A 47 11.00 -13.66 -20.94
N LYS A 48 11.17 -14.92 -20.53
CA LYS A 48 10.12 -15.76 -19.95
C LYS A 48 9.64 -15.22 -18.59
N LYS A 49 10.56 -14.76 -17.73
CA LYS A 49 10.24 -14.17 -16.42
C LYS A 49 9.49 -12.85 -16.60
N ILE A 50 9.92 -12.01 -17.53
CA ILE A 50 9.28 -10.73 -17.85
C ILE A 50 7.87 -10.94 -18.41
N LYS A 51 7.70 -11.89 -19.34
CA LYS A 51 6.38 -12.24 -19.90
C LYS A 51 5.42 -12.76 -18.83
N LEU A 52 5.91 -13.54 -17.87
CA LEU A 52 5.13 -14.01 -16.72
C LEU A 52 4.71 -12.85 -15.81
N LEU A 53 5.63 -11.96 -15.44
CA LEU A 53 5.34 -10.78 -14.61
C LEU A 53 4.31 -9.87 -15.27
N ARG A 54 4.44 -9.61 -16.58
CA ARG A 54 3.47 -8.82 -17.35
C ARG A 54 2.08 -9.44 -17.34
N ARG A 55 1.99 -10.76 -17.53
CA ARG A 55 0.71 -11.49 -17.47
C ARG A 55 0.05 -11.43 -16.09
N ILE A 56 0.83 -11.41 -15.00
CA ILE A 56 0.31 -11.26 -13.63
C ILE A 56 -0.17 -9.83 -13.39
N TYR A 57 0.59 -8.83 -13.86
CA TYR A 57 0.23 -7.42 -13.74
C TYR A 57 -1.06 -7.11 -14.51
N ASP A 58 -1.15 -7.48 -15.79
CA ASP A 58 -2.30 -7.17 -16.65
C ASP A 58 -3.61 -7.79 -16.14
N LYS A 59 -3.55 -8.95 -15.47
CA LYS A 59 -4.71 -9.61 -14.85
C LYS A 59 -5.22 -8.94 -13.57
N LYS A 60 -4.48 -8.01 -12.98
CA LYS A 60 -4.85 -7.35 -11.71
C LYS A 60 -5.59 -6.03 -11.93
N TYR A 61 -5.58 -5.51 -13.16
CA TYR A 61 -6.22 -4.24 -13.53
C TYR A 61 -7.48 -4.43 -14.41
N PHE A 62 -7.98 -5.67 -14.52
CA PHE A 62 -9.30 -6.06 -15.03
C PHE A 62 -9.96 -6.98 -14.01
#